data_AF-A0A5B0NR38-F1
#
_entry.id   AF-A0A5B0NR38-F1
#
_cell.length_a   1.000
_cell.length_b   1.000
_cell.length_c   1.000
_cell.angle_alpha   90.00
_cell.angle_beta   90.00
_cell.angle_gamma   90.00
#
_symmetry.space_group_name_H-M   'P 1'
#
loop_
_entity.id
_entity.type
_entity.pdbx_description
1 polymer ?
#
loop_
_entity_poly.entity_id
_entity_poly.type
_entity_poly.pdbx_seq_one_letter_code
_entity_poly.pdbx_strand_id
1 'polypeptide(L)'
;MTETAPARKQEQDFTKEVDELIPEVDRLIKNGNLQQGLDKLLVLEKQTRNASDLSSTTRLLLEIVTRVFESKDIEGLCLQVHQLARKHGQLRQATTTMVEKVMSFIERVDDHQQDKIKMIESLREVTEGKIYLEVQRARLTKQLAQIRESEGATKVANELMQELQVETFGSMERREKIDFILEQMRLLRIQQDWEKLAIVSKKINNKWLTEVENEDLKLRYYRLMITYASKQSKYLDLCKYYRSIHDSKSIRSDPSKSLSALRNAVYFVILAPYDNEQSDLLHRIAKEEEELKKIEAVYDLVKCFTTPELMRWPGIQELYGPILRKSKVFGPAGIAGLEGDLEDEEVDPTSNSGETRWQELHKRVVEHNIRAVSKYYTRLTIQRLSELLDLTIPESEATLAKLVSSKTVFAKIDRPSGIVRFSSGGSTPSHTTTSGESVLNQWNDDVGKLLGLVEKTVHLIQKEFALQGIK
;
A
#
# COMPACT_ATOMS: atom_id res chain seq x y z
N MET A 1 3.40 -26.64 13.81
CA MET A 1 3.87 -27.79 14.61
C MET A 1 4.87 -27.25 15.60
N THR A 2 4.41 -26.98 16.82
CA THR A 2 5.22 -26.50 17.94
C THR A 2 5.82 -27.72 18.63
N GLU A 3 7.08 -28.03 18.35
CA GLU A 3 7.86 -28.93 19.20
C GLU A 3 8.08 -28.21 20.54
N THR A 4 7.14 -28.41 21.46
CA THR A 4 7.35 -28.17 22.88
C THR A 4 8.47 -29.12 23.32
N ALA A 5 9.67 -28.58 23.47
CA ALA A 5 10.77 -29.27 24.15
C ALA A 5 10.25 -29.87 25.46
N PRO A 6 10.62 -31.11 25.83
CA PRO A 6 10.07 -31.79 26.98
C PRO A 6 10.31 -30.95 28.23
N ALA A 7 9.22 -30.55 28.88
CA ALA A 7 9.26 -29.88 30.17
C ALA A 7 10.02 -30.80 31.13
N ARG A 8 11.19 -30.35 31.63
CA ARG A 8 11.89 -31.05 32.71
C ARG A 8 10.92 -31.15 33.87
N LYS A 9 10.68 -32.37 34.36
CA LYS A 9 9.84 -32.58 35.56
C LYS A 9 10.46 -31.78 36.69
N GLN A 10 9.64 -30.97 37.37
CA GLN A 10 10.02 -30.25 38.57
C GLN A 10 10.49 -31.27 39.62
N GLU A 11 11.74 -31.16 40.04
CA GLU A 11 12.35 -32.12 40.97
C GLU A 11 12.06 -31.75 42.43
N GLN A 12 11.92 -30.44 42.72
CA GLN A 12 11.69 -29.93 44.06
C GLN A 12 11.01 -28.55 44.01
N ASP A 13 10.13 -28.27 44.96
CA ASP A 13 9.39 -27.01 45.08
C ASP A 13 10.04 -26.14 46.17
N PHE A 14 10.64 -25.03 45.76
CA PHE A 14 11.41 -24.13 46.64
C PHE A 14 10.60 -22.91 47.09
N THR A 15 9.29 -22.90 46.84
CA THR A 15 8.41 -21.75 47.11
C THR A 15 8.56 -21.22 48.54
N LYS A 16 8.65 -22.11 49.55
CA LYS A 16 8.80 -21.74 50.97
C LYS A 16 10.11 -21.04 51.30
N GLU A 17 11.22 -21.52 50.76
CA GLU A 17 12.54 -20.93 50.98
C GLU A 17 12.62 -19.55 50.33
N VAL A 18 12.02 -19.40 49.14
CA VAL A 18 11.95 -18.09 48.48
C VAL A 18 11.07 -17.11 49.26
N ASP A 19 9.97 -17.56 49.88
CA ASP A 19 9.10 -16.70 50.71
C ASP A 19 9.78 -16.21 52.00
N GLU A 20 10.68 -17.01 52.58
CA GLU A 20 11.44 -16.62 53.77
C GLU A 20 12.60 -15.67 53.43
N LEU A 21 13.20 -15.84 52.25
CA LEU A 21 14.38 -15.09 51.83
C LEU A 21 14.06 -13.71 51.23
N ILE A 22 12.90 -13.52 50.59
CA ILE A 22 12.49 -12.20 50.08
C ILE A 22 12.47 -11.13 51.20
N PRO A 23 11.82 -11.34 52.36
CA PRO A 23 11.82 -10.38 53.47
C PRO A 23 13.20 -10.16 54.11
N GLU A 24 14.07 -11.18 54.11
CA GLU A 24 15.44 -11.05 54.63
C GLU A 24 16.29 -10.16 53.71
N VAL A 25 16.16 -10.36 52.40
CA VAL A 25 16.80 -9.54 51.38
C VAL A 25 16.26 -8.10 51.42
N ASP A 26 14.97 -7.90 51.67
CA ASP A 26 14.38 -6.55 51.85
C ASP A 26 15.02 -5.77 52.99
N ARG A 27 15.31 -6.45 54.10
CA ARG A 27 16.00 -5.85 55.25
C ARG A 27 17.45 -5.51 54.91
N LEU A 28 18.13 -6.38 54.18
CA LEU A 28 19.53 -6.17 53.78
C LEU A 28 19.68 -5.02 52.76
N ILE A 29 18.72 -4.88 51.85
CA ILE A 29 18.69 -3.78 50.87
C ILE A 29 18.42 -2.44 51.57
N LYS A 30 17.48 -2.40 52.53
CA LYS A 30 17.25 -1.19 53.36
C LYS A 30 18.47 -0.79 54.19
N ASN A 31 19.33 -1.74 54.52
CA ASN A 31 20.58 -1.50 55.25
C ASN A 31 21.76 -1.09 54.34
N GLY A 32 21.55 -0.92 53.03
CA GLY A 32 22.59 -0.48 52.08
C GLY A 32 23.46 -1.58 51.48
N ASN A 33 23.23 -2.86 51.81
CA ASN A 33 24.03 -4.00 51.33
C ASN A 33 23.39 -4.68 50.11
N LEU A 34 23.27 -3.96 48.99
CA LEU A 34 22.64 -4.45 47.76
C LEU A 34 23.33 -5.70 47.19
N GLN A 35 24.68 -5.73 47.15
CA GLN A 35 25.43 -6.85 46.57
C GLN A 35 25.26 -8.16 47.35
N GLN A 36 25.27 -8.11 48.69
CA GLN A 36 25.06 -9.32 49.51
C GLN A 36 23.65 -9.88 49.36
N GLY A 37 22.65 -9.02 49.17
CA GLY A 37 21.28 -9.43 48.86
C GLY A 37 21.18 -10.14 47.50
N LEU A 38 21.85 -9.58 46.48
CA LEU A 38 21.88 -10.17 45.14
C LEU A 38 22.60 -11.53 45.12
N ASP A 39 23.72 -11.67 45.82
CA ASP A 39 24.45 -12.95 45.89
C ASP A 39 23.61 -14.06 46.53
N LYS A 40 22.87 -13.75 47.60
CA LYS A 40 21.92 -14.70 48.22
C LYS A 40 20.84 -15.12 47.24
N LEU A 41 20.25 -14.18 46.50
CA LEU A 41 19.23 -14.48 45.48
C LEU A 41 19.80 -15.31 44.31
N LEU A 42 21.04 -15.06 43.89
CA LEU A 42 21.70 -15.79 42.80
C LEU A 42 22.03 -17.25 43.18
N VAL A 43 22.32 -17.53 44.45
CA VAL A 43 22.54 -18.90 44.94
C VAL A 43 21.26 -19.71 44.89
N LEU A 44 20.14 -19.15 45.35
CA LEU A 44 18.82 -19.79 45.26
C LEU A 44 18.33 -19.92 43.82
N GLU A 45 18.60 -18.93 42.97
CA GLU A 45 18.32 -19.02 41.53
C GLU A 45 19.01 -20.23 40.90
N LYS A 46 20.27 -20.51 41.29
CA LYS A 46 21.00 -21.68 40.80
C LYS A 46 20.36 -23.00 41.26
N GLN A 47 19.90 -23.07 42.51
CA GLN A 47 19.25 -24.27 43.06
C GLN A 47 17.88 -24.52 42.41
N THR A 48 17.04 -23.49 42.33
CA THR A 48 15.71 -23.56 41.71
C THR A 48 15.77 -23.86 40.20
N ARG A 49 16.77 -23.31 39.49
CA ARG A 49 17.00 -23.61 38.07
C ARG A 49 17.43 -25.06 37.85
N ASN A 50 18.31 -25.60 38.71
CA ASN A 50 18.71 -27.00 38.61
C ASN A 50 17.52 -27.94 38.85
N ALA A 51 16.65 -27.60 39.81
CA ALA A 51 15.43 -28.34 40.11
C ALA A 51 14.28 -28.12 39.10
N SER A 52 14.48 -27.26 38.09
CA SER A 52 13.50 -26.94 37.05
C SER A 52 12.16 -26.40 37.59
N ASP A 53 12.18 -25.67 38.71
CA ASP A 53 11.00 -25.02 39.29
C ASP A 53 10.72 -23.66 38.62
N LEU A 54 9.70 -23.64 37.76
CA LEU A 54 9.36 -22.45 36.99
C LEU A 54 8.89 -21.28 37.85
N SER A 55 8.02 -21.55 38.84
CA SER A 55 7.40 -20.51 39.68
C SER A 55 8.43 -19.80 40.53
N SER A 56 9.28 -20.57 41.23
CA SER A 56 10.28 -20.02 42.14
C SER A 56 11.39 -19.30 41.38
N THR A 57 11.87 -19.86 40.26
CA THR A 57 12.88 -19.19 39.43
C THR A 57 12.33 -17.90 38.80
N THR A 58 11.08 -17.88 38.33
CA THR A 58 10.47 -16.67 37.76
C THR A 58 10.35 -15.57 38.82
N ARG A 59 9.90 -15.92 40.04
CA ARG A 59 9.77 -14.96 41.14
C ARG A 59 11.12 -14.39 41.57
N LEU A 60 12.14 -15.24 41.70
CA LEU A 60 13.50 -14.82 42.02
C LEU A 60 14.07 -13.87 40.95
N LEU A 61 13.88 -14.17 39.67
CA LEU A 61 14.31 -13.28 38.59
C LEU A 61 13.59 -11.93 38.63
N LEU A 62 12.27 -11.92 38.89
CA LEU A 62 11.50 -10.68 39.00
C LEU A 62 11.96 -9.82 40.17
N GLU A 63 12.25 -10.42 41.33
CA GLU A 63 12.78 -9.69 42.48
C GLU A 63 14.18 -9.15 42.19
N ILE A 64 15.10 -9.95 41.66
CA ILE A 64 16.45 -9.48 41.29
C ILE A 64 16.36 -8.23 40.40
N VAL A 65 15.55 -8.29 39.34
CA VAL A 65 15.40 -7.16 38.40
C VAL A 65 14.73 -5.95 39.07
N THR A 66 13.70 -6.15 39.89
CA THR A 66 12.99 -5.06 40.57
C THR A 66 13.89 -4.33 41.58
N ARG A 67 14.71 -5.07 42.32
CA ARG A 67 15.63 -4.48 43.32
C ARG A 67 16.78 -3.72 42.69
N VAL A 68 17.34 -4.25 41.61
CA VAL A 68 18.38 -3.53 40.87
C VAL A 68 17.80 -2.26 40.24
N PHE A 69 16.54 -2.29 39.78
CA PHE A 69 15.85 -1.09 39.31
C PHE A 69 15.64 -0.05 40.43
N GLU A 70 15.23 -0.47 41.64
CA GLU A 70 15.06 0.42 42.80
C GLU A 70 16.35 1.10 43.23
N SER A 71 17.52 0.46 43.04
CA SER A 71 18.82 1.07 43.31
C SER A 71 19.26 2.15 42.31
N LYS A 72 18.48 2.40 41.25
CA LYS A 72 18.78 3.34 40.15
C LYS A 72 20.09 3.06 39.40
N ASP A 73 20.70 1.88 39.57
CA ASP A 73 21.89 1.46 38.83
C ASP A 73 21.51 0.71 37.54
N ILE A 74 21.47 1.45 36.44
CA ILE A 74 21.03 0.96 35.12
C ILE A 74 22.12 0.10 34.46
N GLU A 75 23.39 0.39 34.71
CA GLU A 75 24.51 -0.40 34.20
C GLU A 75 24.59 -1.75 34.92
N GLY A 76 24.40 -1.75 36.24
CA GLY A 76 24.23 -2.95 37.04
C GLY A 76 23.06 -3.81 36.54
N LEU A 77 21.92 -3.20 36.21
CA LEU A 77 20.75 -3.91 35.66
C LEU A 77 21.07 -4.61 34.35
N CYS A 78 21.67 -3.90 33.41
CA CYS A 78 22.02 -4.42 32.09
C CYS A 78 22.98 -5.62 32.19
N LEU A 79 23.96 -5.53 33.09
CA LEU A 79 24.94 -6.58 33.33
C LEU A 79 24.30 -7.81 33.98
N GLN A 80 23.41 -7.62 34.96
CA GLN A 80 22.68 -8.73 35.60
C GLN A 80 21.72 -9.43 34.62
N VAL A 81 20.98 -8.68 33.81
CA VAL A 81 20.10 -9.24 32.77
C VAL A 81 20.92 -10.04 31.75
N HIS A 82 22.07 -9.51 31.33
CA HIS A 82 23.02 -10.23 30.46
C HIS A 82 23.51 -11.54 31.07
N GLN A 83 23.92 -11.52 32.33
CA GLN A 83 24.39 -12.70 33.03
C GLN A 83 23.27 -13.74 33.13
N LEU A 84 22.12 -13.37 33.68
CA LEU A 84 20.96 -14.26 33.88
C LEU A 84 20.48 -14.88 32.57
N ALA A 85 20.52 -14.13 31.46
CA ALA A 85 20.07 -14.59 30.17
C ALA A 85 21.10 -15.44 29.39
N ARG A 86 22.39 -15.41 29.78
CA ARG A 86 23.46 -16.28 29.25
C ARG A 86 23.68 -17.55 30.09
N LYS A 87 23.15 -17.63 31.32
CA LYS A 87 23.32 -18.81 32.18
C LYS A 87 22.76 -20.07 31.51
N HIS A 88 23.55 -21.15 31.52
CA HIS A 88 23.18 -22.42 30.92
C HIS A 88 22.03 -23.08 31.68
N GLY A 89 21.02 -23.56 30.95
CA GLY A 89 19.87 -24.28 31.53
C GLY A 89 18.74 -23.39 32.05
N GLN A 90 18.72 -22.10 31.71
CA GLN A 90 17.62 -21.23 32.15
C GLN A 90 16.29 -21.58 31.46
N LEU A 91 15.20 -21.52 32.21
CA LEU A 91 13.85 -21.83 31.73
C LEU A 91 13.38 -20.72 30.77
N ARG A 92 12.90 -21.11 29.58
CA ARG A 92 12.48 -20.18 28.51
C ARG A 92 11.34 -19.24 28.95
N GLN A 93 10.37 -19.76 29.70
CA GLN A 93 9.26 -18.96 30.20
C GLN A 93 9.72 -17.95 31.25
N ALA A 94 10.61 -18.35 32.17
CA ALA A 94 11.17 -17.47 33.20
C ALA A 94 11.96 -16.30 32.59
N THR A 95 12.77 -16.54 31.54
CA THR A 95 13.45 -15.47 30.80
C THR A 95 12.49 -14.56 30.04
N THR A 96 11.40 -15.10 29.52
CA THR A 96 10.37 -14.30 28.83
C THR A 96 9.70 -13.32 29.78
N THR A 97 9.22 -13.81 30.93
CA THR A 97 8.59 -12.97 31.96
C THR A 97 9.58 -11.95 32.56
N MET A 98 10.84 -12.34 32.73
CA MET A 98 11.90 -11.41 33.15
C MET A 98 12.06 -10.27 32.14
N VAL A 99 12.20 -10.57 30.84
CA VAL A 99 12.35 -9.53 29.80
C VAL A 99 11.10 -8.65 29.70
N GLU A 100 9.89 -9.22 29.83
CA GLU A 100 8.64 -8.44 29.87
C GLU A 100 8.57 -7.47 31.05
N LYS A 101 9.02 -7.89 32.23
CA LYS A 101 9.13 -7.00 33.38
C LYS A 101 10.14 -5.89 33.14
N VAL A 102 11.31 -6.21 32.57
CA VAL A 102 12.32 -5.22 32.20
C VAL A 102 11.75 -4.22 31.19
N MET A 103 10.98 -4.66 30.18
CA MET A 103 10.30 -3.77 29.24
C MET A 103 9.32 -2.82 29.93
N SER A 104 8.57 -3.28 30.94
CA SER A 104 7.69 -2.39 31.72
C SER A 104 8.44 -1.32 32.52
N PHE A 105 9.72 -1.56 32.84
CA PHE A 105 10.57 -0.57 33.50
C PHE A 105 11.09 0.50 32.52
N ILE A 106 11.29 0.17 31.25
CA ILE A 106 11.67 1.12 30.18
C ILE A 106 10.65 2.25 30.04
N GLU A 107 9.37 1.96 30.31
CA GLU A 107 8.29 2.97 30.27
C GLU A 107 8.29 3.89 31.51
N ARG A 108 8.96 3.50 32.59
CA ARG A 108 9.01 4.26 33.86
C ARG A 108 10.30 5.08 34.05
N VAL A 109 11.31 4.85 33.22
CA VAL A 109 12.57 5.63 33.25
C VAL A 109 12.40 6.84 32.34
N ASP A 110 11.97 7.95 32.91
CA ASP A 110 11.90 9.25 32.23
C ASP A 110 13.16 10.11 32.42
N ASP A 111 14.08 9.71 33.31
CA ASP A 111 15.13 10.64 33.78
C ASP A 111 16.27 10.88 32.77
N HIS A 112 16.62 9.94 31.86
CA HIS A 112 17.60 10.20 30.79
C HIS A 112 17.35 9.33 29.54
N GLN A 113 17.15 9.95 28.36
CA GLN A 113 16.98 9.24 27.08
C GLN A 113 18.17 8.31 26.75
N GLN A 114 19.39 8.69 27.16
CA GLN A 114 20.59 7.86 26.97
C GLN A 114 20.53 6.54 27.75
N ASP A 115 20.01 6.55 28.96
CA ASP A 115 19.91 5.34 29.77
C ASP A 115 18.83 4.40 29.22
N LYS A 116 17.76 4.97 28.65
CA LYS A 116 16.74 4.25 27.91
C LYS A 116 17.32 3.56 26.67
N ILE A 117 18.17 4.25 25.91
CA ILE A 117 18.86 3.67 24.74
C ILE A 117 19.79 2.55 25.16
N LYS A 118 20.65 2.76 26.17
CA LYS A 118 21.55 1.71 26.69
C LYS A 118 20.80 0.46 27.13
N MET A 119 19.69 0.64 27.84
CA MET A 119 18.85 -0.47 28.31
C MET A 119 18.21 -1.23 27.14
N ILE A 120 17.71 -0.52 26.13
CA ILE A 120 17.13 -1.16 24.93
C ILE A 120 18.20 -1.88 24.11
N GLU A 121 19.37 -1.28 23.91
CA GLU A 121 20.49 -1.90 23.20
C GLU A 121 20.96 -3.17 23.91
N SER A 122 21.10 -3.12 25.24
CA SER A 122 21.44 -4.30 26.05
C SER A 122 20.41 -5.42 25.92
N LEU A 123 19.11 -5.09 25.89
CA LEU A 123 18.06 -6.08 25.68
C LEU A 123 18.03 -6.63 24.26
N ARG A 124 18.37 -5.83 23.24
CA ARG A 124 18.49 -6.31 21.85
C ARG A 124 19.62 -7.34 21.72
N GLU A 125 20.75 -7.13 22.39
CA GLU A 125 21.85 -8.11 22.44
C GLU A 125 21.41 -9.41 23.16
N VAL A 126 20.69 -9.29 24.27
CA VAL A 126 20.22 -10.46 25.05
C VAL A 126 19.17 -11.29 24.31
N THR A 127 18.37 -10.64 23.47
CA THR A 127 17.29 -11.27 22.69
C THR A 127 17.77 -11.81 21.34
N GLU A 128 18.99 -11.49 20.92
CA GLU A 128 19.56 -12.00 19.67
C GLU A 128 19.74 -13.53 19.71
N GLY A 129 19.32 -14.20 18.62
CA GLY A 129 19.44 -15.66 18.47
C GLY A 129 18.42 -16.50 19.25
N LYS A 130 17.50 -15.89 20.01
CA LYS A 130 16.48 -16.61 20.79
C LYS A 130 15.10 -16.53 20.14
N ILE A 131 14.69 -17.61 19.46
CA ILE A 131 13.40 -17.71 18.73
C ILE A 131 12.18 -17.36 19.62
N TYR A 132 12.22 -17.69 20.91
CA TYR A 132 11.11 -17.44 21.83
C TYR A 132 11.02 -15.98 22.33
N LEU A 133 12.01 -15.12 22.04
CA LEU A 133 12.03 -13.70 22.42
C LEU A 133 11.90 -12.75 21.22
N GLU A 134 11.54 -13.26 20.04
CA GLU A 134 11.48 -12.48 18.80
C GLU A 134 10.43 -11.34 18.86
N VAL A 135 9.29 -11.58 19.52
CA VAL A 135 8.22 -10.58 19.68
C VAL A 135 8.69 -9.41 20.53
N GLN A 136 9.35 -9.70 21.65
CA GLN A 136 9.90 -8.70 22.56
C GLN A 136 11.00 -7.90 21.86
N ARG A 137 11.88 -8.57 21.09
CA ARG A 137 12.90 -7.92 20.25
C ARG A 137 12.29 -6.96 19.23
N ALA A 138 11.18 -7.33 18.59
CA ALA A 138 10.49 -6.48 17.63
C ALA A 138 9.93 -5.21 18.28
N ARG A 139 9.27 -5.34 19.43
CA ARG A 139 8.73 -4.19 20.19
C ARG A 139 9.84 -3.25 20.67
N LEU A 140 10.93 -3.80 21.20
CA LEU A 140 12.12 -3.03 21.61
C LEU A 140 12.75 -2.27 20.43
N THR A 141 12.85 -2.92 19.27
CA THR A 141 13.40 -2.29 18.06
C THR A 141 12.50 -1.15 17.57
N LYS A 142 11.18 -1.31 17.63
CA LYS A 142 10.22 -0.24 17.32
C LYS A 142 10.38 0.96 18.26
N GLN A 143 10.50 0.73 19.57
CA GLN A 143 10.73 1.82 20.54
C GLN A 143 12.08 2.52 20.29
N LEU A 144 13.14 1.76 20.01
CA LEU A 144 14.45 2.35 19.67
C LEU A 144 14.36 3.21 18.41
N ALA A 145 13.68 2.73 17.37
CA ALA A 145 13.49 3.47 16.13
C ALA A 145 12.74 4.79 16.35
N GLN A 146 11.71 4.81 17.19
CA GLN A 146 10.98 6.03 17.56
C GLN A 146 11.87 7.05 18.31
N ILE A 147 12.72 6.57 19.21
CA ILE A 147 13.67 7.45 19.93
C ILE A 147 14.68 8.04 18.94
N ARG A 148 15.30 7.21 18.09
CA ARG A 148 16.27 7.67 17.08
C ARG A 148 15.63 8.61 16.04
N GLU A 149 14.35 8.43 15.74
CA GLU A 149 13.59 9.36 14.89
C GLU A 149 13.42 10.72 15.58
N SER A 150 13.11 10.75 16.88
CA SER A 150 13.02 12.00 17.66
C SER A 150 14.35 12.75 17.75
N GLU A 151 15.48 12.02 17.68
CA GLU A 151 16.84 12.58 17.59
C GLU A 151 17.20 13.07 16.17
N GLY A 152 16.31 12.89 15.18
CA GLY A 152 16.56 13.23 13.77
C GLY A 152 17.40 12.20 13.00
N ALA A 153 17.83 11.10 13.63
CA ALA A 153 18.61 10.04 13.02
C ALA A 153 17.73 9.03 12.24
N THR A 154 16.94 9.53 11.29
CA THR A 154 15.97 8.74 10.51
C THR A 154 16.61 7.61 9.70
N LYS A 155 17.86 7.80 9.24
CA LYS A 155 18.66 6.77 8.53
C LYS A 155 18.88 5.53 9.37
N VAL A 156 19.44 5.74 10.56
CA VAL A 156 19.73 4.67 11.53
C VAL A 156 18.43 3.98 11.95
N ALA A 157 17.36 4.73 12.20
CA ALA A 157 16.07 4.16 12.55
C ALA A 157 15.53 3.19 11.48
N ASN A 158 15.67 3.52 10.20
CA ASN A 158 15.22 2.64 9.11
C ASN A 158 16.10 1.39 8.96
N GLU A 159 17.42 1.52 9.08
CA GLU A 159 18.33 0.37 9.04
C GLU A 159 18.00 -0.64 10.14
N LEU A 160 17.83 -0.14 11.38
CA LEU A 160 17.43 -0.96 12.54
C LEU A 160 16.09 -1.69 12.31
N MET A 161 15.13 -1.01 11.69
CA MET A 161 13.83 -1.60 11.38
C MET A 161 13.90 -2.61 10.23
N GLN A 162 14.78 -2.41 9.23
CA GLN A 162 14.93 -3.30 8.07
C GLN A 162 15.70 -4.59 8.39
N GLU A 163 16.67 -4.53 9.30
CA GLU A 163 17.38 -5.73 9.78
C GLU A 163 16.42 -6.78 10.35
N LEU A 164 15.32 -6.32 10.96
CA LEU A 164 14.33 -7.21 11.54
C LEU A 164 13.29 -7.65 10.49
N GLN A 165 13.44 -8.88 10.01
CA GLN A 165 12.49 -9.50 9.09
C GLN A 165 11.26 -10.07 9.83
N VAL A 166 10.38 -9.19 10.30
CA VAL A 166 9.18 -9.56 11.09
C VAL A 166 8.18 -10.51 10.39
N GLU A 167 8.30 -10.68 9.07
CA GLU A 167 7.49 -11.61 8.29
C GLU A 167 7.68 -13.07 8.72
N THR A 168 8.91 -13.44 9.09
CA THR A 168 9.28 -14.82 9.42
C THR A 168 8.81 -15.24 10.82
N PHE A 169 8.47 -14.30 11.68
CA PHE A 169 8.10 -14.56 13.08
C PHE A 169 6.74 -15.24 13.18
N GLY A 170 6.69 -16.57 13.31
CA GLY A 170 5.44 -17.33 13.41
C GLY A 170 4.59 -16.98 14.64
N SER A 171 5.23 -16.50 15.72
CA SER A 171 4.60 -16.27 17.03
C SER A 171 3.94 -14.90 17.19
N MET A 172 4.13 -13.99 16.23
CA MET A 172 3.65 -12.61 16.31
C MET A 172 2.27 -12.46 15.65
N GLU A 173 1.40 -11.63 16.25
CA GLU A 173 0.09 -11.36 15.69
C GLU A 173 0.19 -10.67 14.32
N ARG A 174 -0.68 -11.06 13.39
CA ARG A 174 -0.68 -10.49 12.03
C ARG A 174 -0.88 -8.97 12.01
N ARG A 175 -1.69 -8.43 12.93
CA ARG A 175 -1.94 -6.99 13.07
C ARG A 175 -0.67 -6.23 13.44
N GLU A 176 0.05 -6.70 14.46
CA GLU A 176 1.32 -6.10 14.88
C GLU A 176 2.38 -6.18 13.78
N LYS A 177 2.42 -7.28 13.01
CA LYS A 177 3.34 -7.41 11.88
C LYS A 177 3.09 -6.33 10.83
N ILE A 178 1.83 -6.10 10.47
CA ILE A 178 1.48 -5.11 9.46
C ILE A 178 1.74 -3.70 9.98
N ASP A 179 1.43 -3.40 11.24
CA ASP A 179 1.79 -2.12 11.84
C ASP A 179 3.32 -1.87 11.80
N PHE A 180 4.12 -2.90 12.05
CA PHE A 180 5.58 -2.81 11.92
C PHE A 180 6.04 -2.56 10.47
N ILE A 181 5.43 -3.23 9.49
CA ILE A 181 5.74 -3.02 8.07
C ILE A 181 5.30 -1.62 7.60
N LEU A 182 4.15 -1.12 8.07
CA LEU A 182 3.69 0.24 7.76
C LEU A 182 4.65 1.30 8.33
N GLU A 183 5.20 1.06 9.51
CA GLU A 183 6.20 1.93 10.12
C GLU A 183 7.51 1.95 9.29
N GLN A 184 7.97 0.78 8.81
CA GLN A 184 9.08 0.70 7.85
C GLN A 184 8.79 1.52 6.59
N MET A 185 7.57 1.42 6.04
CA MET A 185 7.16 2.19 4.86
C MET A 185 7.14 3.70 5.15
N ARG A 186 6.71 4.11 6.36
CA ARG A 186 6.72 5.53 6.77
C ARG A 186 8.15 6.09 6.84
N LEU A 187 9.08 5.35 7.44
CA LEU A 187 10.49 5.76 7.52
C LEU A 187 11.15 5.81 6.14
N LEU A 188 10.87 4.83 5.28
CA LEU A 188 11.33 4.82 3.88
C LEU A 188 10.80 6.02 3.09
N ARG A 189 9.54 6.42 3.33
CA ARG A 189 8.96 7.62 2.72
C ARG A 189 9.72 8.88 3.12
N ILE A 190 10.06 9.04 4.41
CA ILE A 190 10.82 10.20 4.90
C ILE A 190 12.21 10.26 4.25
N GLN A 191 12.84 9.10 4.05
CA GLN A 191 14.14 9.00 3.36
C GLN A 191 14.06 9.13 1.83
N GLN A 192 12.87 9.17 1.26
CA GLN A 192 12.63 9.19 -0.19
C GLN A 192 13.20 7.98 -0.95
N ASP A 193 13.38 6.82 -0.28
CA ASP A 193 13.82 5.58 -0.94
C ASP A 193 12.61 4.79 -1.46
N TRP A 194 12.17 5.15 -2.66
CA TRP A 194 10.96 4.62 -3.28
C TRP A 194 11.10 3.17 -3.77
N GLU A 195 12.30 2.75 -4.15
CA GLU A 195 12.53 1.38 -4.64
C GLU A 195 12.38 0.37 -3.52
N LYS A 196 12.99 0.64 -2.36
CA LYS A 196 12.82 -0.21 -1.17
C LYS A 196 11.39 -0.19 -0.67
N LEU A 197 10.71 0.96 -0.70
CA LEU A 197 9.28 1.05 -0.34
C LEU A 197 8.42 0.11 -1.20
N ALA A 198 8.71 0.01 -2.50
CA ALA A 198 8.01 -0.90 -3.41
C ALA A 198 8.25 -2.39 -3.10
N ILE A 199 9.41 -2.72 -2.55
CA ILE A 199 9.73 -4.10 -2.12
C ILE A 199 9.00 -4.42 -0.81
N VAL A 200 9.02 -3.48 0.14
CA VAL A 200 8.33 -3.60 1.42
C VAL A 200 6.81 -3.68 1.25
N SER A 201 6.23 -2.93 0.31
CA SER A 201 4.78 -2.95 0.08
C SER A 201 4.25 -4.29 -0.44
N LYS A 202 5.07 -5.07 -1.17
CA LYS A 202 4.70 -6.42 -1.66
C LYS A 202 4.58 -7.47 -0.55
N LYS A 203 5.13 -7.19 0.63
CA LYS A 203 5.12 -8.11 1.78
C LYS A 203 3.78 -8.08 2.52
N ILE A 204 2.95 -7.06 2.29
CA ILE A 204 1.60 -6.96 2.85
C ILE A 204 0.61 -7.71 1.95
N ASN A 205 -0.25 -8.52 2.55
CA ASN A 205 -1.30 -9.23 1.82
C ASN A 205 -2.56 -8.38 1.70
N ASN A 206 -2.87 -7.92 0.48
CA ASN A 206 -4.03 -7.08 0.18
C ASN A 206 -5.38 -7.70 0.57
N LYS A 207 -5.49 -9.04 0.62
CA LYS A 207 -6.75 -9.70 1.00
C LYS A 207 -7.10 -9.48 2.48
N TRP A 208 -6.09 -9.54 3.35
CA TRP A 208 -6.28 -9.40 4.80
C TRP A 208 -6.65 -7.95 5.19
N LEU A 209 -6.15 -6.97 4.45
CA LEU A 209 -6.51 -5.56 4.63
C LEU A 209 -7.98 -5.24 4.32
N THR A 210 -8.73 -6.17 3.73
CA THR A 210 -10.16 -5.98 3.42
C THR A 210 -11.07 -6.33 4.60
N GLU A 211 -10.52 -6.90 5.69
CA GLU A 211 -11.27 -7.23 6.91
C GLU A 211 -11.66 -5.97 7.70
N VAL A 212 -12.85 -5.99 8.31
CA VAL A 212 -13.47 -4.84 9.00
C VAL A 212 -12.66 -4.37 10.22
N GLU A 213 -11.95 -5.28 10.89
CA GLU A 213 -11.16 -4.97 12.09
C GLU A 213 -9.88 -4.16 11.79
N ASN A 214 -9.47 -4.10 10.52
CA ASN A 214 -8.18 -3.55 10.08
C ASN A 214 -8.33 -2.28 9.21
N GLU A 215 -9.48 -1.60 9.26
CA GLU A 215 -9.75 -0.41 8.46
C GLU A 215 -8.71 0.71 8.70
N ASP A 216 -8.27 0.92 9.94
CA ASP A 216 -7.25 1.93 10.26
C ASP A 216 -5.92 1.66 9.55
N LEU A 217 -5.46 0.40 9.57
CA LEU A 217 -4.23 -0.03 8.91
C LEU A 217 -4.36 0.07 7.39
N LYS A 218 -5.53 -0.27 6.86
CA LYS A 218 -5.87 -0.14 5.44
C LYS A 218 -5.75 1.32 4.98
N LEU A 219 -6.31 2.28 5.74
CA LEU A 219 -6.22 3.70 5.41
C LEU A 219 -4.78 4.21 5.46
N ARG A 220 -4.01 3.85 6.48
CA ARG A 220 -2.58 4.21 6.57
C ARG A 220 -1.77 3.64 5.39
N TYR A 221 -2.00 2.37 5.06
CA TYR A 221 -1.36 1.71 3.92
C TYR A 221 -1.65 2.44 2.61
N TYR A 222 -2.92 2.69 2.29
CA TYR A 222 -3.26 3.33 1.01
C TYR A 222 -2.80 4.78 0.93
N ARG A 223 -2.76 5.54 2.04
CA ARG A 223 -2.14 6.89 2.05
C ARG A 223 -0.67 6.83 1.64
N LEU A 224 0.12 5.92 2.22
CA LEU A 224 1.53 5.74 1.86
C LEU A 224 1.69 5.29 0.40
N MET A 225 0.82 4.39 -0.07
CA MET A 225 0.84 3.91 -1.44
C MET A 225 0.43 4.98 -2.46
N ILE A 226 -0.47 5.89 -2.11
CA ILE A 226 -0.84 7.05 -2.92
C ILE A 226 0.36 7.98 -3.08
N THR A 227 1.07 8.30 -1.99
CA THR A 227 2.28 9.13 -2.08
C THR A 227 3.31 8.49 -3.00
N TYR A 228 3.55 7.19 -2.85
CA TYR A 228 4.46 6.43 -3.70
C TYR A 228 4.05 6.46 -5.18
N ALA A 229 2.80 6.13 -5.48
CA ALA A 229 2.31 6.04 -6.85
C ALA A 229 2.20 7.43 -7.52
N SER A 230 1.96 8.50 -6.75
CA SER A 230 2.01 9.88 -7.23
C SER A 230 3.41 10.30 -7.66
N LYS A 231 4.46 9.88 -6.94
CA LYS A 231 5.85 10.17 -7.32
C LYS A 231 6.29 9.35 -8.53
N GLN A 232 5.85 8.10 -8.64
CA GLN A 232 6.14 7.25 -9.81
C GLN A 232 5.23 7.50 -11.03
N SER A 233 4.28 8.45 -10.95
CA SER A 233 3.29 8.74 -12.00
C SER A 233 2.49 7.51 -12.47
N LYS A 234 2.26 6.53 -11.58
CA LYS A 234 1.47 5.32 -11.86
C LYS A 234 -0.01 5.60 -11.61
N TYR A 235 -0.66 6.23 -12.59
CA TYR A 235 -2.04 6.70 -12.46
C TYR A 235 -3.08 5.57 -12.33
N LEU A 236 -2.85 4.42 -12.97
CA LEU A 236 -3.76 3.27 -12.89
C LEU A 236 -3.79 2.67 -11.47
N ASP A 237 -2.63 2.54 -10.83
CA ASP A 237 -2.53 2.07 -9.45
C ASP A 237 -3.16 3.07 -8.46
N LEU A 238 -2.98 4.38 -8.70
CA LEU A 238 -3.65 5.42 -7.92
C LEU A 238 -5.17 5.25 -7.96
N CYS A 239 -5.77 5.04 -9.13
CA CYS A 239 -7.20 4.74 -9.22
C CYS A 239 -7.59 3.54 -8.34
N LYS A 240 -6.84 2.43 -8.42
CA LYS A 240 -7.12 1.22 -7.64
C LYS A 240 -7.05 1.49 -6.14
N TYR A 241 -6.11 2.31 -5.68
CA TYR A 241 -5.98 2.70 -4.28
C TYR A 241 -7.12 3.61 -3.81
N TYR A 242 -7.47 4.66 -4.56
CA TYR A 242 -8.61 5.53 -4.22
C TYR A 242 -9.94 4.77 -4.22
N ARG A 243 -10.11 3.79 -5.12
CA ARG A 243 -11.26 2.89 -5.12
C ARG A 243 -11.29 1.99 -3.88
N SER A 244 -10.14 1.43 -3.50
CA SER A 244 -10.05 0.59 -2.30
C SER A 244 -10.31 1.37 -1.01
N ILE A 245 -9.96 2.66 -1.00
CA ILE A 245 -10.32 3.62 0.04
C ILE A 245 -11.85 3.83 0.06
N HIS A 246 -12.46 4.09 -1.10
CA HIS A 246 -13.91 4.26 -1.25
C HIS A 246 -14.72 3.02 -0.80
N ASP A 247 -14.22 1.81 -1.07
CA ASP A 247 -14.86 0.56 -0.66
C ASP A 247 -14.85 0.36 0.88
N SER A 248 -14.11 1.17 1.64
CA SER A 248 -14.02 1.05 3.11
C SER A 248 -15.26 1.64 3.79
N LYS A 249 -15.84 0.90 4.76
CA LYS A 249 -17.11 1.27 5.40
C LYS A 249 -17.03 2.60 6.15
N SER A 250 -15.91 2.87 6.83
CA SER A 250 -15.66 4.14 7.52
C SER A 250 -15.64 5.37 6.60
N ILE A 251 -15.35 5.20 5.31
CA ILE A 251 -15.35 6.29 4.32
C ILE A 251 -16.70 6.38 3.64
N ARG A 252 -17.37 5.26 3.39
CA ARG A 252 -18.76 5.27 2.92
C ARG A 252 -19.72 5.93 3.92
N SER A 253 -19.43 5.87 5.22
CA SER A 253 -20.21 6.59 6.24
C SER A 253 -20.01 8.11 6.21
N ASP A 254 -18.91 8.61 5.64
CA ASP A 254 -18.63 10.05 5.50
C ASP A 254 -18.80 10.48 4.02
N PRO A 255 -19.97 11.03 3.65
CA PRO A 255 -20.28 11.33 2.25
C PRO A 255 -19.30 12.33 1.61
N SER A 256 -18.68 13.22 2.39
CA SER A 256 -17.72 14.20 1.87
C SER A 256 -16.39 13.53 1.45
N LYS A 257 -15.86 12.63 2.27
CA LYS A 257 -14.63 11.87 1.97
C LYS A 257 -14.86 10.83 0.88
N SER A 258 -16.03 10.19 0.85
CA SER A 258 -16.41 9.24 -0.20
C SER A 258 -16.44 9.91 -1.57
N LEU A 259 -17.09 11.08 -1.67
CA LEU A 259 -17.17 11.86 -2.89
C LEU A 259 -15.79 12.36 -3.37
N SER A 260 -14.94 12.80 -2.44
CA SER A 260 -13.57 13.20 -2.75
C SER A 260 -12.70 12.04 -3.24
N ALA A 261 -12.79 10.87 -2.61
CA ALA A 261 -12.09 9.65 -3.05
C ALA A 261 -12.56 9.20 -4.45
N LEU A 262 -13.86 9.24 -4.71
CA LEU A 262 -14.44 8.89 -6.02
C LEU A 262 -14.02 9.87 -7.11
N ARG A 263 -14.06 11.18 -6.83
CA ARG A 263 -13.56 12.22 -7.74
C ARG A 263 -12.09 12.01 -8.09
N ASN A 264 -11.25 11.76 -7.07
CA ASN A 264 -9.83 11.54 -7.29
C ASN A 264 -9.58 10.25 -8.08
N ALA A 265 -10.35 9.18 -7.84
CA ALA A 265 -10.28 7.96 -8.64
C ALA A 265 -10.57 8.23 -10.12
N VAL A 266 -11.65 8.97 -10.44
CA VAL A 266 -12.00 9.34 -11.82
C VAL A 266 -10.88 10.11 -12.52
N TYR A 267 -10.32 11.11 -11.84
CA TYR A 267 -9.22 11.91 -12.40
C TYR A 267 -8.00 11.05 -12.77
N PHE A 268 -7.64 10.10 -11.92
CA PHE A 268 -6.51 9.21 -12.19
C PHE A 268 -6.79 8.15 -13.26
N VAL A 269 -8.05 7.71 -13.44
CA VAL A 269 -8.41 6.82 -14.56
C VAL A 269 -8.31 7.54 -15.91
N ILE A 270 -8.69 8.81 -15.96
CA ILE A 270 -8.60 9.61 -17.19
C ILE A 270 -7.14 9.94 -17.54
N LEU A 271 -6.31 10.18 -16.53
CA LEU A 271 -4.87 10.42 -16.70
C LEU A 271 -4.09 9.17 -17.11
N ALA A 272 -4.58 7.99 -16.78
CA ALA A 272 -3.93 6.74 -17.12
C ALA A 272 -3.88 6.52 -18.65
N PRO A 273 -2.79 5.94 -19.18
CA PRO A 273 -2.74 5.49 -20.55
C PRO A 273 -3.89 4.54 -20.89
N TYR A 274 -4.30 4.57 -22.15
CA TYR A 274 -5.30 3.62 -22.61
C TYR A 274 -4.74 2.20 -22.58
N ASP A 275 -5.40 1.35 -21.82
CA ASP A 275 -5.15 -0.07 -21.71
C ASP A 275 -6.49 -0.77 -21.51
N ASN A 276 -6.53 -2.09 -21.72
CA ASN A 276 -7.72 -2.89 -21.50
C ASN A 276 -8.21 -2.76 -20.03
N GLU A 277 -7.28 -2.70 -19.07
CA GLU A 277 -7.60 -2.46 -17.66
C GLU A 277 -8.22 -1.08 -17.43
N GLN A 278 -7.69 -0.05 -18.08
CA GLN A 278 -8.19 1.33 -17.96
C GLN A 278 -9.61 1.44 -18.52
N SER A 279 -9.87 0.82 -19.68
CA SER A 279 -11.19 0.81 -20.30
C SER A 279 -12.22 0.08 -19.44
N ASP A 280 -11.88 -1.08 -18.87
CA ASP A 280 -12.75 -1.82 -17.97
C ASP A 280 -13.04 -1.03 -16.68
N LEU A 281 -12.02 -0.44 -16.07
CA LEU A 281 -12.17 0.41 -14.89
C LEU A 281 -13.06 1.62 -15.16
N LEU A 282 -12.87 2.31 -16.29
CA LEU A 282 -13.68 3.47 -16.67
C LEU A 282 -15.16 3.08 -16.85
N HIS A 283 -15.44 1.97 -17.54
CA HIS A 283 -16.81 1.48 -17.70
C HIS A 283 -17.42 0.98 -16.39
N ARG A 284 -16.62 0.42 -15.48
CA ARG A 284 -17.08 -0.01 -14.16
C ARG A 284 -17.45 1.19 -13.28
N ILE A 285 -16.63 2.23 -13.28
CA ILE A 285 -16.92 3.49 -12.59
C ILE A 285 -18.15 4.15 -13.20
N ALA A 286 -18.27 4.16 -14.53
CA ALA A 286 -19.46 4.67 -15.20
C ALA A 286 -20.75 3.91 -14.82
N LYS A 287 -20.68 2.60 -14.52
CA LYS A 287 -21.84 1.84 -14.02
C LYS A 287 -22.22 2.13 -12.57
N GLU A 288 -21.30 2.62 -11.74
CA GLU A 288 -21.53 3.03 -10.33
C GLU A 288 -22.21 4.42 -10.27
N GLU A 289 -23.12 4.64 -11.23
CA GLU A 289 -23.60 5.91 -11.75
C GLU A 289 -24.39 6.76 -10.74
N GLU A 290 -24.92 6.16 -9.66
CA GLU A 290 -25.74 6.86 -8.65
C GLU A 290 -24.93 7.78 -7.74
N GLU A 291 -23.70 7.42 -7.38
CA GLU A 291 -22.84 8.28 -6.54
C GLU A 291 -22.12 9.35 -7.37
N LEU A 292 -21.86 9.07 -8.64
CA LEU A 292 -21.30 10.04 -9.60
C LEU A 292 -22.29 11.12 -10.02
N LYS A 293 -23.60 10.80 -10.11
CA LYS A 293 -24.65 11.79 -10.41
C LYS A 293 -24.75 12.91 -9.36
N LYS A 294 -24.21 12.71 -8.16
CA LYS A 294 -24.10 13.76 -7.13
C LYS A 294 -23.07 14.84 -7.50
N ILE A 295 -22.14 14.54 -8.42
CA ILE A 295 -21.15 15.49 -8.96
C ILE A 295 -21.31 15.52 -10.49
N GLU A 296 -22.29 16.28 -10.97
CA GLU A 296 -22.64 16.41 -12.39
C GLU A 296 -21.41 16.70 -13.28
N ALA A 297 -20.51 17.58 -12.85
CA ALA A 297 -19.30 17.93 -13.61
C ALA A 297 -18.30 16.77 -13.80
N VAL A 298 -18.21 15.84 -12.85
CA VAL A 298 -17.31 14.67 -12.96
C VAL A 298 -17.99 13.58 -13.78
N TYR A 299 -19.31 13.47 -13.66
CA TYR A 299 -20.13 12.57 -14.46
C TYR A 299 -20.05 12.90 -15.96
N ASP A 300 -20.22 14.17 -16.32
CA ASP A 300 -20.13 14.61 -17.71
C ASP A 300 -18.75 14.34 -18.31
N LEU A 301 -17.69 14.55 -17.51
CA LEU A 301 -16.33 14.24 -17.92
C LEU A 301 -16.15 12.73 -18.20
N VAL A 302 -16.61 11.85 -17.31
CA VAL A 302 -16.55 10.39 -17.54
C VAL A 302 -17.32 10.03 -18.80
N LYS A 303 -18.52 10.60 -18.98
CA LYS A 303 -19.35 10.36 -20.15
C LYS A 303 -18.62 10.71 -21.44
N CYS A 304 -17.99 11.89 -21.51
CA CYS A 304 -17.18 12.32 -22.65
C CYS A 304 -16.07 11.32 -23.01
N PHE A 305 -15.39 10.72 -22.02
CA PHE A 305 -14.34 9.71 -22.29
C PHE A 305 -14.87 8.31 -22.59
N THR A 306 -16.10 7.97 -22.18
CA THR A 306 -16.73 6.68 -22.49
C THR A 306 -17.33 6.61 -23.88
N THR A 307 -17.87 7.73 -24.38
CA THR A 307 -18.38 7.84 -25.75
C THR A 307 -17.20 8.00 -26.70
N PRO A 308 -17.14 7.27 -27.83
CA PRO A 308 -16.10 7.45 -28.84
C PRO A 308 -16.38 8.71 -29.69
N GLU A 309 -16.55 9.86 -29.05
CA GLU A 309 -16.85 11.14 -29.72
C GLU A 309 -15.63 12.07 -29.68
N LEU A 310 -15.51 12.92 -30.69
CA LEU A 310 -14.40 13.87 -30.75
C LEU A 310 -14.60 14.98 -29.72
N MET A 311 -13.57 15.26 -28.94
CA MET A 311 -13.56 16.34 -27.96
C MET A 311 -12.60 17.45 -28.37
N ARG A 312 -13.08 18.69 -28.44
CA ARG A 312 -12.17 19.83 -28.65
C ARG A 312 -11.52 20.25 -27.34
N TRP A 313 -10.19 20.41 -27.36
CA TRP A 313 -9.45 20.78 -26.16
C TRP A 313 -9.86 22.14 -25.57
N PRO A 314 -10.06 23.21 -26.36
CA PRO A 314 -10.50 24.50 -25.83
C PRO A 314 -11.83 24.43 -25.08
N GLY A 315 -12.77 23.61 -25.57
CA GLY A 315 -14.08 23.42 -24.91
C GLY A 315 -13.95 22.72 -23.55
N ILE A 316 -13.06 21.72 -23.43
CA ILE A 316 -12.76 21.07 -22.15
C ILE A 316 -12.10 22.05 -21.18
N GLN A 317 -11.17 22.86 -21.69
CA GLN A 317 -10.43 23.84 -20.89
C GLN A 317 -11.35 24.93 -20.33
N GLU A 318 -12.33 25.41 -21.10
CA GLU A 318 -13.29 26.42 -20.64
C GLU A 318 -14.30 25.85 -19.63
N LEU A 319 -14.88 24.69 -19.92
CA LEU A 319 -15.93 24.09 -19.10
C LEU A 319 -15.38 23.46 -17.81
N TYR A 320 -14.31 22.68 -17.92
CA TYR A 320 -13.77 21.90 -16.80
C TYR A 320 -12.51 22.51 -16.21
N GLY A 321 -11.80 23.39 -16.90
CA GLY A 321 -10.60 24.06 -16.39
C GLY A 321 -10.77 24.73 -15.02
N PRO A 322 -11.81 25.55 -14.76
CA PRO A 322 -11.99 26.18 -13.45
C PRO A 322 -12.37 25.18 -12.35
N ILE A 323 -13.00 24.06 -12.68
CA ILE A 323 -13.40 23.01 -11.71
C ILE A 323 -12.21 22.11 -11.39
N LEU A 324 -11.46 21.70 -12.41
CA LEU A 324 -10.29 20.85 -12.30
C LEU A 324 -9.15 21.60 -11.60
N ARG A 325 -8.86 22.85 -11.98
CA ARG A 325 -7.79 23.65 -11.33
C ARG A 325 -8.10 24.06 -9.89
N LYS A 326 -9.37 23.97 -9.45
CA LYS A 326 -9.75 24.10 -8.03
C LYS A 326 -9.54 22.81 -7.24
N SER A 327 -9.42 21.65 -7.91
CA SER A 327 -9.18 20.37 -7.24
C SER A 327 -7.70 20.17 -6.90
N LYS A 328 -7.41 19.51 -5.77
CA LYS A 328 -6.03 19.23 -5.29
C LYS A 328 -5.19 18.40 -6.28
N VAL A 329 -5.83 17.72 -7.23
CA VAL A 329 -5.18 16.90 -8.26
C VAL A 329 -4.62 17.75 -9.42
N PHE A 330 -5.33 18.78 -9.87
CA PHE A 330 -4.94 19.61 -11.02
C PHE A 330 -4.65 21.07 -10.70
N GLY A 331 -4.85 21.51 -9.45
CA GLY A 331 -4.53 22.86 -9.02
C GLY A 331 -3.02 23.13 -8.96
N PRO A 332 -2.59 24.38 -9.19
CA PRO A 332 -1.24 24.82 -8.87
C PRO A 332 -0.96 24.67 -7.36
N ALA A 333 0.32 24.53 -6.99
CA ALA A 333 0.75 24.26 -5.62
C ALA A 333 0.12 25.26 -4.62
N GLY A 334 -0.46 24.75 -3.54
CA GLY A 334 -0.93 25.56 -2.40
C GLY A 334 -2.43 25.89 -2.33
N ILE A 335 -3.31 25.30 -3.15
CA ILE A 335 -4.76 25.47 -2.98
C ILE A 335 -5.26 24.47 -1.93
N ALA A 336 -5.94 24.97 -0.88
CA ALA A 336 -6.73 24.15 0.02
C ALA A 336 -7.75 23.38 -0.81
N GLY A 337 -7.59 22.05 -0.85
CA GLY A 337 -8.50 21.15 -1.56
C GLY A 337 -9.95 21.37 -1.12
N LEU A 338 -10.88 20.78 -1.87
CA LEU A 338 -12.29 20.79 -1.46
C LEU A 338 -12.42 19.99 -0.13
N GLU A 339 -13.38 20.37 0.74
CA GLU A 339 -13.65 19.66 2.00
C GLU A 339 -13.71 18.14 1.79
N GLY A 340 -12.96 17.37 2.59
CA GLY A 340 -12.93 15.91 2.54
C GLY A 340 -11.79 15.29 1.74
N ASP A 341 -10.93 16.07 1.07
CA ASP A 341 -9.66 15.55 0.54
C ASP A 341 -8.78 15.09 1.72
N LEU A 342 -8.30 13.84 1.66
CA LEU A 342 -7.36 13.31 2.65
C LEU A 342 -6.15 14.26 2.76
N GLU A 343 -5.84 14.66 4.00
CA GLU A 343 -4.64 15.41 4.36
C GLU A 343 -3.39 14.61 3.98
N ASP A 344 -3.00 14.68 2.72
CA ASP A 344 -1.58 14.60 2.38
C ASP A 344 -0.98 15.95 2.79
N GLU A 345 -0.38 15.93 3.98
CA GLU A 345 0.50 16.99 4.46
C GLU A 345 1.83 16.94 3.69
N GLU A 346 2.33 18.15 3.40
CA GLU A 346 3.59 18.46 2.72
C GLU A 346 3.70 17.96 1.27
N VAL A 347 2.83 18.51 0.40
CA VAL A 347 3.20 18.66 -1.01
C VAL A 347 4.33 19.68 -1.07
N ASP A 348 5.54 19.20 -1.29
CA ASP A 348 6.75 19.96 -1.56
C ASP A 348 6.44 21.19 -2.46
N PRO A 349 6.61 22.44 -1.98
CA PRO A 349 6.15 23.68 -2.66
C PRO A 349 6.76 23.91 -4.04
N THR A 350 7.76 23.12 -4.42
CA THR A 350 8.54 23.24 -5.66
C THR A 350 8.09 22.26 -6.76
N SER A 351 7.17 21.33 -6.47
CA SER A 351 6.81 20.28 -7.43
C SER A 351 5.66 20.74 -8.35
N ASN A 352 5.98 21.12 -9.59
CA ASN A 352 5.07 21.36 -10.73
C ASN A 352 4.27 20.11 -11.17
N SER A 353 3.92 19.22 -10.23
CA SER A 353 3.17 18.00 -10.47
C SER A 353 1.76 18.27 -11.00
N GLY A 354 1.10 19.35 -10.55
CA GLY A 354 -0.21 19.78 -11.05
C GLY A 354 -0.18 20.16 -12.53
N GLU A 355 0.79 20.97 -12.95
CA GLU A 355 0.95 21.37 -14.36
C GLU A 355 1.37 20.18 -15.23
N THR A 356 2.20 19.28 -14.70
CA THR A 356 2.56 18.04 -15.39
C THR A 356 1.32 17.16 -15.63
N ARG A 357 0.43 17.05 -14.64
CA ARG A 357 -0.86 16.34 -14.78
C ARG A 357 -1.80 17.04 -15.74
N TRP A 358 -1.78 18.36 -15.80
CA TRP A 358 -2.55 19.14 -16.78
C TRP A 358 -2.09 18.88 -18.22
N GLN A 359 -0.77 18.88 -18.47
CA GLN A 359 -0.20 18.51 -19.76
C GLN A 359 -0.49 17.05 -20.12
N GLU A 360 -0.49 16.15 -19.14
CA GLU A 360 -0.84 14.75 -19.35
C GLU A 360 -2.31 14.59 -19.72
N LEU A 361 -3.23 15.33 -19.10
CA LEU A 361 -4.64 15.37 -19.49
C LEU A 361 -4.80 15.82 -20.95
N HIS A 362 -4.09 16.87 -21.36
CA HIS A 362 -4.10 17.33 -22.75
C HIS A 362 -3.67 16.22 -23.72
N LYS A 363 -2.57 15.52 -23.43
CA LYS A 363 -2.15 14.36 -24.22
C LYS A 363 -3.22 13.28 -24.28
N ARG A 364 -3.88 12.96 -23.16
CA ARG A 364 -4.94 11.92 -23.12
C ARG A 364 -6.16 12.27 -23.95
N VAL A 365 -6.56 13.54 -23.98
CA VAL A 365 -7.65 14.01 -24.86
C VAL A 365 -7.27 13.84 -26.33
N VAL A 366 -6.07 14.25 -26.72
CA VAL A 366 -5.56 14.08 -28.09
C VAL A 366 -5.50 12.59 -28.46
N GLU A 367 -5.01 11.73 -27.57
CA GLU A 367 -4.98 10.28 -27.79
C GLU A 367 -6.38 9.67 -27.89
N HIS A 368 -7.36 10.16 -27.14
CA HIS A 368 -8.77 9.77 -27.28
C HIS A 368 -9.30 10.15 -28.67
N ASN A 369 -9.07 11.38 -29.11
CA ASN A 369 -9.50 11.85 -30.43
C ASN A 369 -8.89 11.03 -31.57
N ILE A 370 -7.60 10.70 -31.52
CA ILE A 370 -6.95 9.85 -32.53
C ILE A 370 -7.58 8.45 -32.56
N ARG A 371 -7.93 7.88 -31.39
CA ARG A 371 -8.61 6.58 -31.30
C ARG A 371 -10.03 6.65 -31.88
N ALA A 372 -10.79 7.70 -31.60
CA ALA A 372 -12.10 7.91 -32.20
C ALA A 372 -11.98 8.03 -33.72
N VAL A 373 -11.07 8.88 -34.21
CA VAL A 373 -10.81 9.05 -35.65
C VAL A 373 -10.42 7.72 -36.32
N SER A 374 -9.58 6.90 -35.68
CA SER A 374 -9.19 5.59 -36.21
C SER A 374 -10.34 4.59 -36.35
N LYS A 375 -11.44 4.76 -35.60
CA LYS A 375 -12.64 3.90 -35.73
C LYS A 375 -13.52 4.31 -36.89
N TYR A 376 -13.64 5.62 -37.15
CA TYR A 376 -14.57 6.14 -38.15
C TYR A 376 -13.94 6.42 -39.51
N TYR A 377 -12.65 6.76 -39.56
CA TYR A 377 -11.97 7.13 -40.81
C TYR A 377 -11.01 6.04 -41.27
N THR A 378 -11.05 5.71 -42.55
CA THR A 378 -10.05 4.84 -43.21
C THR A 378 -8.91 5.64 -43.82
N ARG A 379 -9.21 6.82 -44.35
CA ARG A 379 -8.24 7.78 -44.92
C ARG A 379 -8.59 9.19 -44.48
N LEU A 380 -7.59 9.96 -44.07
CA LEU A 380 -7.73 11.34 -43.62
C LEU A 380 -6.52 12.17 -44.04
N THR A 381 -6.72 13.44 -44.38
CA THR A 381 -5.60 14.36 -44.64
C THR A 381 -4.98 14.84 -43.32
N ILE A 382 -3.66 15.05 -43.30
CA ILE A 382 -2.94 15.50 -42.10
C ILE A 382 -3.41 16.89 -41.64
N GLN A 383 -3.76 17.77 -42.57
CA GLN A 383 -4.32 19.09 -42.29
C GLN A 383 -5.65 18.99 -41.53
N ARG A 384 -6.54 18.11 -41.99
CA ARG A 384 -7.81 17.87 -41.31
C ARG A 384 -7.59 17.21 -39.95
N LEU A 385 -6.61 16.31 -39.83
CA LEU A 385 -6.26 15.72 -38.54
C LEU A 385 -5.77 16.78 -37.55
N SER A 386 -4.90 17.70 -37.96
CA SER A 386 -4.44 18.79 -37.08
C SER A 386 -5.57 19.70 -36.61
N GLU A 387 -6.54 20.01 -37.49
CA GLU A 387 -7.73 20.79 -37.12
C GLU A 387 -8.62 20.07 -36.09
N LEU A 388 -8.73 18.74 -36.18
CA LEU A 388 -9.54 17.96 -35.24
C LEU A 388 -8.86 17.75 -33.89
N LEU A 389 -7.53 17.82 -33.86
CA LEU A 389 -6.73 17.67 -32.63
C LEU A 389 -6.40 19.03 -31.98
N ASP A 390 -6.68 20.15 -32.63
CA ASP A 390 -6.26 21.50 -32.22
C ASP A 390 -4.73 21.59 -31.99
N LEU A 391 -3.94 20.86 -32.79
CA LEU A 391 -2.47 20.79 -32.70
C LEU A 391 -1.80 21.26 -33.99
N THR A 392 -0.52 21.59 -33.92
CA THR A 392 0.26 21.85 -35.14
C THR A 392 0.46 20.56 -35.94
N ILE A 393 0.67 20.68 -37.25
CA ILE A 393 0.98 19.54 -38.15
C ILE A 393 2.15 18.69 -37.61
N PRO A 394 3.33 19.26 -37.25
CA PRO A 394 4.45 18.45 -36.76
C PRO A 394 4.16 17.75 -35.42
N GLU A 395 3.43 18.39 -34.50
CA GLU A 395 3.03 17.78 -33.23
C GLU A 395 2.02 16.65 -33.43
N SER A 396 1.07 16.83 -34.35
CA SER A 396 0.09 15.81 -34.73
C SER A 396 0.77 14.57 -35.32
N GLU A 397 1.81 14.75 -36.15
CA GLU A 397 2.61 13.63 -36.66
C GLU A 397 3.38 12.92 -35.54
N ALA A 398 4.03 13.68 -34.65
CA ALA A 398 4.81 13.12 -33.56
C ALA A 398 3.95 12.32 -32.56
N THR A 399 2.78 12.84 -32.22
CA THR A 399 1.81 12.17 -31.33
C THR A 399 1.24 10.92 -31.98
N LEU A 400 0.87 10.96 -33.26
CA LEU A 400 0.42 9.79 -34.01
C LEU A 400 1.52 8.73 -34.11
N ALA A 401 2.77 9.11 -34.40
CA ALA A 401 3.90 8.20 -34.46
C ALA A 401 4.17 7.51 -33.11
N LYS A 402 4.06 8.23 -31.99
CA LYS A 402 4.17 7.66 -30.65
C LYS A 402 3.08 6.63 -30.38
N LEU A 403 1.84 6.91 -30.78
CA LEU A 403 0.71 5.99 -30.64
C LEU A 403 0.88 4.73 -31.49
N VAL A 404 1.37 4.86 -32.71
CA VAL A 404 1.68 3.71 -33.58
C VAL A 404 2.81 2.85 -33.00
N SER A 405 3.87 3.48 -32.46
CA SER A 405 4.96 2.78 -31.78
C SER A 405 4.47 2.01 -30.53
N SER A 406 3.56 2.61 -29.76
CA SER A 406 2.92 1.96 -28.60
C SER A 406 1.91 0.86 -28.97
N LYS A 407 1.66 0.63 -30.27
CA LYS A 407 0.67 -0.33 -30.79
C LYS A 407 -0.78 -0.06 -30.35
N THR A 408 -1.07 1.16 -29.90
CA THR A 408 -2.43 1.57 -29.50
C THR A 408 -3.33 1.80 -30.72
N VAL A 409 -2.75 2.35 -31.79
CA VAL A 409 -3.45 2.65 -33.06
C VAL A 409 -2.58 2.21 -34.22
N PHE A 410 -3.18 1.65 -35.27
CA PHE A 410 -2.48 1.27 -36.49
C PHE A 410 -2.76 2.28 -37.60
N ALA A 411 -1.76 3.10 -37.91
CA ALA A 411 -1.84 4.11 -38.95
C ALA A 411 -0.55 4.15 -39.77
N LYS A 412 -0.67 4.46 -41.07
CA LYS A 412 0.44 4.74 -41.98
C LYS A 412 0.33 6.17 -42.50
N ILE A 413 1.43 6.92 -42.42
CA ILE A 413 1.50 8.31 -42.86
C ILE A 413 2.27 8.37 -44.17
N ASP A 414 1.65 8.95 -45.20
CA ASP A 414 2.31 9.37 -46.43
C ASP A 414 2.63 10.87 -46.31
N ARG A 415 3.88 11.19 -46.00
CA ARG A 415 4.33 12.57 -45.74
C ARG A 415 4.26 13.49 -46.96
N PRO A 416 4.77 13.11 -48.16
CA PRO A 416 4.64 13.95 -49.35
C PRO A 416 3.19 14.23 -49.76
N SER A 417 2.33 13.22 -49.69
CA SER A 417 0.92 13.38 -50.08
C SER A 417 0.04 13.96 -48.95
N GLY A 418 0.54 14.00 -47.72
CA GLY A 418 -0.21 14.45 -46.53
C GLY A 418 -1.41 13.56 -46.18
N ILE A 419 -1.37 12.27 -46.51
CA ILE A 419 -2.48 11.32 -46.29
C ILE A 419 -2.14 10.34 -45.17
N VAL A 420 -3.01 10.27 -44.17
CA VAL A 420 -2.98 9.27 -43.11
C VAL A 420 -3.99 8.17 -43.45
N ARG A 421 -3.52 6.92 -43.48
CA ARG A 421 -4.37 5.74 -43.65
C ARG A 421 -4.46 5.00 -42.32
N PHE A 422 -5.66 4.84 -41.79
CA PHE A 422 -5.92 4.01 -40.61
C PHE A 422 -6.28 2.60 -41.08
N SER A 423 -5.70 1.58 -40.46
CA SER A 423 -6.06 0.19 -40.72
C SER A 423 -6.94 -0.33 -39.60
N SER A 424 -8.19 -0.66 -39.93
CA SER A 424 -9.08 -1.40 -39.03
C SER A 424 -8.67 -2.87 -39.02
N GLY A 425 -7.92 -3.28 -38.00
CA GLY A 425 -7.53 -4.67 -37.80
C GLY A 425 -6.11 -4.79 -37.25
N GLY A 426 -5.98 -5.39 -36.06
CA GLY A 426 -4.71 -5.66 -35.38
C GLY A 426 -3.80 -6.67 -36.07
N SER A 427 -3.97 -6.93 -37.36
CA SER A 427 -2.96 -7.61 -38.16
C SER A 427 -1.86 -6.61 -38.47
N THR A 428 -0.68 -6.83 -37.89
CA THR A 428 0.58 -6.42 -38.51
C THR A 428 0.46 -6.63 -40.03
N PRO A 429 0.93 -5.69 -40.86
CA PRO A 429 1.04 -5.94 -42.29
C PRO A 429 2.17 -6.96 -42.48
N SER A 430 1.92 -8.23 -42.14
CA SER A 430 2.63 -9.33 -42.75
C SER A 430 2.39 -9.19 -44.24
N HIS A 431 3.44 -9.26 -45.03
CA HIS A 431 3.47 -9.12 -46.48
C HIS A 431 2.60 -10.14 -47.26
N THR A 432 1.64 -10.80 -46.63
CA THR A 432 0.99 -12.02 -47.14
C THR A 432 -0.53 -12.05 -47.06
N THR A 433 -1.21 -11.26 -46.23
CA THR A 433 -2.68 -11.14 -46.28
C THR A 433 -3.06 -10.04 -47.25
N THR A 434 -3.08 -10.40 -48.52
CA THR A 434 -3.55 -9.57 -49.63
C THR A 434 -4.92 -9.02 -49.26
N SER A 435 -5.11 -7.71 -49.33
CA SER A 435 -6.35 -6.99 -48.98
C SER A 435 -7.63 -7.60 -49.58
N GLY A 436 -7.54 -8.46 -50.60
CA GLY A 436 -8.65 -9.23 -51.16
C GLY A 436 -9.15 -10.38 -50.27
N GLU A 437 -8.29 -11.12 -49.56
CA GLU A 437 -8.73 -12.24 -48.70
C GLU A 437 -9.55 -11.77 -47.51
N SER A 438 -9.14 -10.67 -46.86
CA SER A 438 -9.90 -10.06 -45.77
C SER A 438 -11.28 -9.56 -46.24
N VAL A 439 -11.34 -8.95 -47.43
CA VAL A 439 -12.60 -8.49 -48.04
C VAL A 439 -13.51 -9.68 -48.38
N LEU A 440 -12.95 -10.77 -48.91
CA LEU A 440 -13.71 -11.99 -49.19
C LEU A 440 -14.22 -12.66 -47.92
N ASN A 441 -13.42 -12.71 -46.86
CA ASN A 441 -13.84 -13.24 -45.56
C ASN A 441 -14.95 -12.38 -44.94
N GLN A 442 -14.80 -11.05 -44.96
CA GLN A 442 -15.84 -10.14 -44.48
C GLN A 442 -17.14 -10.29 -45.28
N TRP A 443 -17.02 -10.41 -46.61
CA TRP A 443 -18.18 -10.66 -47.47
C TRP A 443 -18.84 -12.02 -47.16
N ASN A 444 -18.04 -13.06 -46.94
CA ASN A 444 -18.55 -14.38 -46.55
C ASN A 444 -19.28 -14.34 -45.20
N ASP A 445 -18.72 -13.62 -44.21
CA ASP A 445 -19.38 -13.41 -42.91
C ASP A 445 -20.71 -12.65 -43.06
N ASP A 446 -20.77 -11.66 -43.94
CA ASP A 446 -21.98 -10.89 -44.21
C ASP A 446 -23.04 -11.71 -44.97
N VAL A 447 -22.63 -12.57 -45.90
CA VAL A 447 -23.52 -13.56 -46.54
C VAL A 447 -24.06 -14.55 -45.50
N GLY A 448 -23.22 -15.02 -44.57
CA GLY A 448 -23.63 -15.86 -43.45
C GLY A 448 -24.67 -15.18 -42.55
N LYS A 449 -24.45 -13.92 -42.18
CA LYS A 449 -25.42 -13.11 -41.42
C LYS A 449 -26.73 -12.90 -42.19
N LEU A 450 -26.65 -12.62 -43.49
CA LEU A 450 -27.82 -12.43 -44.36
C LEU A 450 -28.68 -13.70 -44.37
N LEU A 451 -28.09 -14.86 -44.62
CA LEU A 451 -28.81 -16.14 -44.64
C LEU A 451 -29.45 -16.42 -43.28
N GLY A 452 -28.73 -16.20 -42.17
CA GLY A 452 -29.28 -16.36 -40.83
C GLY A 452 -30.43 -15.38 -40.52
N LEU A 453 -30.39 -14.16 -41.04
CA LEU A 453 -31.49 -13.19 -40.91
C LEU A 453 -32.70 -13.59 -41.76
N VAL A 454 -32.49 -14.11 -42.98
CA VAL A 454 -33.56 -14.61 -43.85
C VAL A 454 -34.26 -15.80 -43.19
N GLU A 455 -33.52 -16.77 -42.67
CA GLU A 455 -34.10 -17.93 -41.98
C GLU A 455 -34.91 -17.52 -40.74
N LYS A 456 -34.37 -16.62 -39.91
CA LYS A 456 -35.12 -16.04 -38.77
C LYS A 456 -36.40 -15.36 -39.22
N THR A 457 -36.35 -14.60 -40.32
CA THR A 457 -37.52 -13.90 -40.86
C THR A 457 -38.56 -14.89 -41.38
N VAL A 458 -38.16 -15.96 -42.09
CA VAL A 458 -39.06 -17.02 -42.56
C VAL A 458 -39.75 -17.70 -41.38
N HIS A 459 -39.01 -18.05 -40.33
CA HIS A 459 -39.59 -18.65 -39.12
C HIS A 459 -40.58 -17.70 -38.42
N LEU A 460 -40.26 -16.41 -38.33
CA LEU A 460 -41.17 -15.40 -37.79
C LEU A 460 -42.43 -15.26 -38.64
N ILE A 461 -42.31 -15.28 -39.98
CA ILE A 461 -43.46 -15.25 -40.90
C ILE A 461 -44.34 -16.49 -40.71
N GLN A 462 -43.75 -17.69 -40.64
CA GLN A 462 -44.50 -18.93 -40.40
C GLN A 462 -45.24 -18.91 -39.05
N LYS A 463 -44.60 -18.37 -38.01
CA LYS A 463 -45.22 -18.18 -36.70
C LYS A 463 -46.41 -17.21 -36.78
N GLU A 464 -46.28 -16.10 -37.49
CA GLU A 464 -47.37 -15.13 -37.69
C GLU A 464 -48.52 -15.70 -38.54
N PHE A 465 -48.23 -16.45 -39.61
CA PHE A 465 -49.27 -17.16 -40.39
C PHE A 465 -50.05 -18.16 -39.54
N ALA A 466 -49.36 -18.93 -38.68
CA ALA A 466 -50.00 -19.85 -37.76
C ALA A 466 -50.88 -19.13 -36.72
N LEU A 467 -50.48 -17.93 -36.26
CA LEU A 467 -51.24 -17.12 -35.32
C LEU A 467 -52.47 -16.43 -35.97
N GLN A 468 -52.35 -15.96 -37.20
CA GLN A 468 -53.43 -15.27 -37.92
C GLN A 468 -54.46 -16.23 -38.54
N GLY A 469 -54.21 -17.54 -38.53
CA GLY A 469 -55.18 -18.56 -38.94
C GLY A 469 -55.57 -18.53 -40.41
N ILE A 470 -54.79 -17.85 -41.26
CA ILE A 470 -54.96 -17.85 -42.71
C ILE A 470 -54.40 -19.18 -43.22
N LYS A 471 -55.30 -20.14 -43.49
CA LYS A 471 -54.96 -21.37 -44.19
C LYS A 471 -54.65 -21.13 -45.65
#